data_AF-A0AAN6Y6T3-F1
#
_entry.id   AF-A0AAN6Y6T3-F1
#
_cell.length_a   1.000
_cell.length_b   1.000
_cell.length_c   1.000
_cell.angle_alpha   90.00
_cell.angle_beta   90.00
_cell.angle_gamma   90.00
#
_symmetry.space_group_name_H-M   'P 1'
#
loop_
_entity.id
_entity.type
_entity.pdbx_description
1 polymer ?
#
loop_
_entity_poly.entity_id
_entity_poly.type
_entity_poly.pdbx_seq_one_letter_code
_entity_poly.pdbx_strand_id
1 'polypeptide(L)' 'MSLLNVGENKPLTELGRLRILASSAGIRVSPLALGGGNIGQKWNNSWGQMTKEGALKLLDT' A
#
# COMPACT_ATOMS: atom_id res chain seq x y z
N MET A 1 40.64 -6.86 5.28
CA MET A 1 39.61 -6.70 4.22
C MET A 1 38.30 -7.22 4.79
N SER A 2 37.59 -6.38 5.55
CA SER A 2 36.49 -6.82 6.40
C SER A 2 35.20 -6.96 5.59
N LEU A 3 34.60 -8.14 5.69
CA LEU A 3 33.27 -8.50 5.21
C LEU A 3 32.22 -7.64 5.91
N LEU A 4 31.97 -6.44 5.40
CA LEU A 4 30.70 -5.77 5.66
C LEU A 4 29.65 -6.47 4.80
N ASN A 5 29.19 -7.61 5.30
CA ASN A 5 27.88 -8.14 4.95
C ASN A 5 26.86 -7.13 5.48
N VAL A 6 26.74 -5.99 4.78
CA VAL A 6 25.58 -5.12 4.84
C VAL A 6 24.49 -5.98 4.25
N GLY A 7 23.87 -6.83 5.09
CA GLY A 7 22.69 -7.59 4.72
C GLY A 7 21.79 -6.62 4.00
N GLU A 8 21.57 -6.87 2.71
CA GLU A 8 20.97 -5.92 1.79
C GLU A 8 19.75 -5.32 2.46
N ASN A 9 19.79 -4.02 2.81
CA ASN A 9 18.64 -3.31 3.37
C ASN A 9 17.64 -3.01 2.24
N LYS A 10 17.35 -4.07 1.50
CA LYS A 10 16.48 -4.14 0.34
C LYS A 10 15.11 -4.52 0.90
N PRO A 11 14.05 -3.83 0.48
CA PRO A 11 12.72 -4.13 0.98
C PRO A 11 12.33 -5.56 0.62
N LEU A 12 11.55 -6.18 1.52
CA LEU A 12 11.06 -7.56 1.38
C LEU A 12 10.29 -7.78 0.07
N THR A 13 9.64 -6.73 -0.43
CA THR A 13 8.92 -6.72 -1.70
C THR A 13 9.25 -5.44 -2.48
N GLU A 14 9.00 -5.46 -3.78
CA GLU A 14 9.15 -4.27 -4.63
C GLU A 14 8.20 -3.13 -4.20
N LEU A 15 7.05 -3.45 -3.58
CA LEU A 15 6.13 -2.45 -3.01
C LEU A 15 6.71 -1.74 -1.77
N GLY A 16 7.70 -2.33 -1.10
CA GLY A 16 8.40 -1.68 0.01
C GLY A 16 9.39 -0.59 -0.44
N ARG A 17 9.63 -0.41 -1.74
CA ARG A 17 10.47 0.69 -2.27
C ARG A 17 9.69 2.00 -2.28
N LEU A 18 9.66 2.67 -1.13
CA LEU A 18 8.90 3.92 -0.99
C LEU A 18 9.54 5.07 -1.78
N ARG A 19 8.71 5.89 -2.43
CA ARG A 19 9.09 7.09 -3.19
C ARG A 19 8.47 8.35 -2.59
N ILE A 20 9.11 9.50 -2.80
CA ILE A 20 8.53 10.80 -2.43
C ILE A 20 7.29 11.04 -3.30
N LEU A 21 6.17 11.44 -2.67
CA LEU A 21 4.91 11.64 -3.39
C LEU A 21 5.00 12.81 -4.39
N ALA A 22 5.55 13.94 -3.96
CA ALA A 22 5.77 15.15 -4.76
C ALA A 22 6.94 15.96 -4.17
N SER A 23 7.57 16.85 -4.94
CA SER A 23 8.72 17.65 -4.49
C SER A 23 8.43 18.50 -3.24
N SER A 24 7.17 18.90 -3.04
CA SER A 24 6.70 19.64 -1.88
C SER A 24 6.12 18.76 -0.75
N ALA A 25 5.99 17.45 -0.96
CA ALA A 25 5.38 16.54 0.00
C ALA A 25 6.44 15.79 0.83
N GLY A 26 6.44 15.99 2.14
CA GLY A 26 7.35 15.33 3.09
C GLY A 26 7.03 13.85 3.38
N ILE A 27 6.21 13.19 2.56
CA ILE A 27 5.77 11.81 2.77
C ILE A 27 6.34 10.88 1.69
N ARG A 28 6.64 9.64 2.11
CA ARG A 28 7.06 8.56 1.23
C ARG A 28 5.94 7.53 1.10
N VAL A 29 5.65 7.11 -0.13
CA VAL A 29 4.53 6.22 -0.46
C VAL A 29 4.99 5.02 -1.27
N SER A 30 4.22 3.94 -1.23
CA SER A 30 4.40 2.79 -2.12
C SER A 30 4.30 3.21 -3.61
N PRO A 31 4.97 2.50 -4.53
CA PRO A 31 4.77 2.70 -5.97
C PRO A 31 3.32 2.44 -6.41
N LEU A 32 2.56 1.63 -5.68
CA LEU A 32 1.14 1.38 -5.91
C LEU A 32 0.27 1.93 -4.77
N ALA A 33 -0.87 2.52 -5.13
CA ALA A 33 -1.89 2.98 -4.20
C ALA A 33 -3.18 2.19 -4.37
N LEU A 34 -3.82 1.82 -3.25
CA LEU A 34 -5.13 1.17 -3.25
C LEU A 34 -6.23 2.25 -3.29
N GLY A 35 -7.03 2.26 -4.35
CA GLY A 35 -8.21 3.12 -4.44
C GLY A 35 -9.37 2.56 -3.61
N GLY A 36 -9.95 3.38 -2.72
CA GLY A 36 -11.01 2.96 -1.78
C GLY A 36 -12.45 3.35 -2.17
N GLY A 37 -12.71 3.66 -3.44
CA GLY A 37 -14.01 4.19 -3.89
C GLY A 37 -15.21 3.27 -3.66
N ASN A 38 -14.98 1.96 -3.61
CA ASN A 38 -15.97 0.92 -3.32
C ASN A 38 -15.88 0.37 -1.89
N ILE A 39 -15.09 0.97 -0.99
CA ILE A 39 -15.09 0.55 0.42
C ILE A 39 -16.37 1.05 1.09
N GLY A 40 -17.17 0.11 1.61
CA GLY A 40 -18.48 0.39 2.20
C GLY A 40 -19.64 0.02 1.26
N GLN A 41 -20.85 0.43 1.63
CA GLN A 41 -22.09 -0.08 1.01
C GLN A 41 -22.81 0.94 0.10
N LYS A 42 -22.28 2.17 -0.02
CA LYS A 42 -22.97 3.28 -0.70
C LYS A 42 -23.16 3.04 -2.21
N TRP A 43 -22.26 2.31 -2.86
CA TRP A 43 -22.21 2.16 -4.32
C TRP A 43 -22.55 0.74 -4.80
N ASN A 44 -23.20 -0.06 -3.94
CA ASN A 44 -23.50 -1.47 -4.20
C ASN A 44 -24.20 -1.74 -5.53
N ASN A 45 -25.14 -0.88 -5.89
CA ASN A 45 -25.97 -1.06 -7.10
C ASN A 45 -25.17 -0.97 -8.40
N SER A 46 -23.99 -0.35 -8.38
CA SER A 46 -23.18 -0.14 -9.58
C SER A 46 -21.83 -0.86 -9.50
N TRP A 47 -21.22 -0.95 -8.32
CA TRP A 47 -19.83 -1.41 -8.15
C TRP A 47 -19.71 -2.69 -7.29
N GLY A 48 -20.84 -3.30 -6.93
CA GLY A 48 -20.89 -4.50 -6.08
C GLY A 48 -20.79 -4.21 -4.58
N GLN A 49 -21.06 -5.22 -3.76
CA GLN A 49 -21.09 -5.07 -2.30
C GLN A 49 -19.70 -5.26 -1.68
N MET A 50 -19.31 -4.38 -0.74
CA MET A 50 -18.08 -4.50 0.05
C MET A 50 -18.39 -4.38 1.54
N THR A 51 -18.65 -5.51 2.22
CA THR A 51 -19.01 -5.49 3.65
C THR A 51 -17.85 -4.99 4.49
N LYS A 52 -18.13 -4.59 5.74
CA LYS A 52 -17.09 -4.11 6.65
C LYS A 52 -16.02 -5.17 6.90
N GLU A 53 -16.44 -6.43 7.06
CA GLU A 53 -15.57 -7.58 7.27
C GLU A 53 -14.68 -7.83 6.04
N GLY A 54 -15.25 -7.71 4.84
CA GLY A 54 -14.50 -7.82 3.59
C GLY A 54 -13.49 -6.68 3.40
N ALA A 55 -13.88 -5.44 3.76
CA ALA A 55 -12.99 -4.30 3.70
C ALA A 55 -11.81 -4.43 4.68
N LEU A 56 -12.06 -4.88 5.91
CA LEU A 56 -11.00 -5.15 6.87
C LEU A 56 -10.08 -6.25 6.35
N LYS A 57 -10.62 -7.38 5.88
CA LYS A 57 -9.81 -8.44 5.25
C LYS A 57 -8.94 -7.96 4.09
N LEU A 58 -9.42 -6.98 3.30
CA LEU A 58 -8.64 -6.41 2.19
C LEU A 58 -7.50 -5.50 2.68
N LEU A 59 -7.74 -4.73 3.75
CA LEU A 59 -6.78 -3.78 4.30
C LEU A 59 -5.81 -4.42 5.29
N ASP A 60 -6.21 -5.53 5.90
CA ASP A 60 -5.39 -6.33 6.79
C ASP A 60 -4.30 -7.02 5.94
N THR A 61 -3.04 -6.63 6.20
CA THR A 61 -1.82 -7.16 5.58
C THR A 61 -0.92 -7.83 6.60
#